data_AF-A0A3D4MKS8-F1
#
_entry.id   AF-A0A3D4MKS8-F1
#
_cell.length_a   1.000
_cell.length_b   1.000
_cell.length_c   1.000
_cell.angle_alpha   90.00
_cell.angle_beta   90.00
_cell.angle_gamma   90.00
#
_symmetry.space_group_name_H-M   'P 1'
#
loop_
_entity.id
_entity.type
_entity.pdbx_description
1 polymer ?
#
loop_
_entity_poly.entity_id
_entity_poly.type
_entity_poly.pdbx_seq_one_letter_code
_entity_poly.pdbx_strand_id
1 'polypeptide(L)'
;MIYKILIDGMKCANCRKHITDLIESFPNVKSVEVSLDTNEATIEGEDINLYLIKAKIEESGKYKVFNEEERHKLKPRDDDAKKKLINRMKRMIGQLNGIMKMIEDDRYCDDVLIQLSAVDKSIKSLANSILEEHMHSCVVESIKNGNEEAIDEIIDLFKRFQ
;
A
#
# COMPACT_ATOMS: atom_id res chain seq x y z
N MET A 1 15.98 18.60 6.33
CA MET A 1 14.73 18.49 5.55
C MET A 1 14.24 17.06 5.61
N ILE A 2 12.93 16.85 5.54
CA ILE A 2 12.31 15.52 5.52
C ILE A 2 11.77 15.26 4.12
N TYR A 3 12.13 14.11 3.56
CA TYR A 3 11.67 13.65 2.27
C TYR A 3 10.94 12.32 2.43
N LYS A 4 9.93 12.10 1.58
CA LYS A 4 9.15 10.85 1.58
C LYS A 4 9.15 10.24 0.19
N ILE A 5 9.38 8.95 0.13
CA ILE A 5 9.28 8.15 -1.09
C ILE A 5 8.47 6.88 -0.81
N LEU A 6 7.70 6.46 -1.80
CA LEU A 6 6.95 5.20 -1.81
C LEU A 6 7.77 4.15 -2.55
N ILE A 7 7.90 2.96 -1.96
CA ILE A 7 8.73 1.88 -2.51
C ILE A 7 7.88 0.63 -2.67
N ASP A 8 7.48 0.34 -3.90
CA ASP A 8 6.76 -0.88 -4.23
C ASP A 8 7.72 -2.07 -4.36
N GLY A 9 7.23 -3.28 -4.04
CA GLY A 9 8.00 -4.53 -4.11
C GLY A 9 8.62 -4.98 -2.78
N MET A 10 8.51 -4.20 -1.71
CA MET A 10 8.92 -4.64 -0.37
C MET A 10 7.92 -5.67 0.17
N LYS A 11 8.40 -6.88 0.53
CA LYS A 11 7.54 -7.97 1.02
C LYS A 11 7.96 -8.55 2.37
N CYS A 12 9.14 -8.19 2.88
CA CYS A 12 9.66 -8.77 4.12
C CYS A 12 10.65 -7.85 4.84
N ALA A 13 10.98 -8.21 6.09
CA ALA A 13 11.95 -7.50 6.92
C ALA A 13 13.34 -7.37 6.27
N ASN A 14 13.72 -8.34 5.44
CA ASN A 14 14.98 -8.28 4.71
C ASN A 14 14.95 -7.25 3.57
N CYS A 15 13.81 -7.08 2.88
CA CYS A 15 13.65 -5.99 1.92
C CYS A 15 13.76 -4.63 2.61
N ARG A 16 13.09 -4.45 3.76
CA ARG A 16 13.18 -3.22 4.55
C ARG A 16 14.62 -2.90 4.90
N LYS A 17 15.35 -3.86 5.48
CA LYS A 17 16.76 -3.68 5.87
C LYS A 17 17.63 -3.30 4.67
N HIS A 18 17.50 -4.03 3.57
CA HIS A 18 18.24 -3.74 2.34
C HIS A 18 18.00 -2.31 1.84
N ILE A 19 16.74 -1.85 1.85
CA ILE A 19 16.39 -0.48 1.45
C ILE A 19 16.96 0.55 2.44
N THR A 20 16.83 0.31 3.75
CA THR A 20 17.42 1.18 4.79
C THR A 20 18.92 1.34 4.58
N ASP A 21 19.65 0.22 4.52
CA ASP A 21 21.10 0.21 4.35
C ASP A 21 21.53 0.92 3.04
N LEU A 22 20.77 0.73 1.97
CA LEU A 22 21.02 1.38 0.68
C LEU A 22 20.85 2.90 0.77
N ILE A 23 19.75 3.39 1.35
CA ILE A 23 19.48 4.83 1.45
C ILE A 23 20.46 5.51 2.41
N GLU A 24 20.80 4.88 3.55
CA GLU A 24 21.78 5.41 4.51
C GLU A 24 23.19 5.57 3.92
N SER A 25 23.52 4.81 2.87
CA SER A 25 24.81 4.93 2.18
C SER A 25 24.95 6.20 1.33
N PHE A 26 23.85 6.95 1.10
CA PHE A 26 23.89 8.16 0.29
C PHE A 26 24.44 9.37 1.07
N PRO A 27 25.21 10.25 0.40
CA PRO A 27 25.70 11.46 1.03
C PRO A 27 24.53 12.36 1.47
N ASN A 28 24.74 13.05 2.58
CA ASN A 28 23.81 14.01 3.20
C ASN A 28 22.51 13.43 3.77
N VAL A 29 22.36 12.10 3.78
CA VAL A 29 21.32 11.41 4.57
C VAL A 29 21.78 11.35 6.04
N LYS A 30 20.92 11.83 6.94
CA LYS A 30 21.14 11.79 8.41
C LYS A 30 20.46 10.59 9.05
N SER A 31 19.23 10.28 8.65
CA SER A 31 18.47 9.15 9.16
C SER A 31 17.44 8.67 8.13
N VAL A 32 17.08 7.39 8.21
CA VAL A 32 16.06 6.76 7.35
C VAL A 32 15.15 5.88 8.19
N GLU A 33 13.84 6.06 8.02
CA GLU A 33 12.84 5.15 8.58
C GLU A 33 12.05 4.52 7.43
N VAL A 34 12.05 3.19 7.34
CA VAL A 34 11.35 2.43 6.29
C VAL A 34 10.24 1.59 6.92
N SER A 35 9.00 1.81 6.45
CA SER A 35 7.81 1.10 6.91
C SER A 35 7.36 0.05 5.89
N LEU A 36 7.24 -1.20 6.34
CA LEU A 36 6.62 -2.27 5.53
C LEU A 36 5.09 -2.16 5.50
N ASP A 37 4.50 -1.57 6.54
CA ASP A 37 3.05 -1.45 6.67
C ASP A 37 2.49 -0.42 5.69
N THR A 38 3.26 0.67 5.45
CA THR A 38 2.86 1.75 4.54
C THR A 38 3.62 1.74 3.21
N ASN A 39 4.66 0.90 3.06
CA ASN A 39 5.57 0.90 1.92
C ASN A 39 6.23 2.27 1.65
N GLU A 40 6.55 2.99 2.72
CA GLU A 40 7.15 4.33 2.67
C GLU A 40 8.52 4.34 3.30
N ALA A 41 9.42 5.16 2.76
CA ALA A 41 10.66 5.55 3.40
C ALA A 41 10.64 7.06 3.70
N THR A 42 10.86 7.41 4.97
CA THR A 42 11.05 8.79 5.42
C THR A 42 12.54 9.03 5.59
N ILE A 43 13.07 10.00 4.87
CA ILE A 43 14.51 10.30 4.78
C ILE A 43 14.75 11.68 5.36
N GLU A 44 15.58 11.78 6.38
CA GLU A 44 16.02 13.06 6.94
C GLU A 44 17.40 13.41 6.41
N GLY A 45 17.59 14.63 5.91
CA GLY A 45 18.90 15.10 5.48
C GLY A 45 18.89 16.49 4.87
N GLU A 46 20.02 16.89 4.31
CA GLU A 46 20.23 18.20 3.66
C GLU A 46 20.63 17.98 2.20
N ASP A 47 20.11 18.78 1.26
CA ASP A 47 20.48 18.68 -0.16
C ASP A 47 20.50 17.25 -0.74
N ILE A 48 19.50 16.44 -0.39
CA ILE A 48 19.36 15.06 -0.85
C ILE A 48 18.89 15.05 -2.31
N ASN A 49 19.60 14.32 -3.16
CA ASN A 49 19.19 14.07 -4.53
C ASN A 49 18.29 12.82 -4.60
N LEU A 50 16.97 13.03 -4.55
CA LEU A 50 15.98 11.95 -4.62
C LEU A 50 16.02 11.17 -5.94
N TYR A 51 16.43 11.79 -7.04
CA TYR A 51 16.54 11.12 -8.34
C TYR A 51 17.62 10.02 -8.30
N LEU A 52 18.77 10.29 -7.68
CA LEU A 52 19.85 9.30 -7.55
C LEU A 52 19.45 8.14 -6.61
N ILE A 53 18.77 8.44 -5.51
CA ILE A 53 18.27 7.42 -4.58
C ILE A 53 17.26 6.52 -5.29
N LYS A 54 16.29 7.12 -6.00
CA LYS A 54 15.31 6.40 -6.83
C LYS A 54 16.00 5.48 -7.84
N ALA A 55 16.89 6.02 -8.66
CA ALA A 55 17.60 5.25 -9.69
C ALA A 55 18.37 4.05 -9.09
N LYS A 56 19.01 4.23 -7.92
CA LYS A 56 19.78 3.16 -7.28
C LYS A 56 18.91 2.05 -6.69
N ILE A 57 17.78 2.41 -6.09
CA ILE A 57 16.82 1.42 -5.58
C ILE A 57 16.27 0.59 -6.75
N GLU A 58 15.91 1.26 -7.85
CA GLU A 58 15.34 0.64 -9.04
C GLU A 58 16.35 -0.17 -9.86
N GLU A 59 17.65 0.10 -9.75
CA GLU A 59 18.73 -0.64 -10.44
C GLU A 59 18.69 -2.15 -10.17
N SER A 60 18.23 -2.54 -8.97
CA SER A 60 18.06 -3.95 -8.61
C SER A 60 17.01 -4.69 -9.45
N GLY A 61 16.13 -3.96 -10.14
CA GLY A 61 14.95 -4.46 -10.85
C GLY A 61 13.85 -5.01 -9.93
N LYS A 62 14.04 -4.95 -8.61
CA LYS A 62 13.13 -5.55 -7.61
C LYS A 62 12.12 -4.58 -7.03
N TYR A 63 12.39 -3.28 -7.15
CA TYR A 63 11.61 -2.22 -6.53
C TYR A 63 11.24 -1.17 -7.55
N LYS A 64 10.10 -0.51 -7.35
CA LYS A 64 9.69 0.68 -8.09
C LYS A 64 9.49 1.81 -7.09
N VAL A 65 10.13 2.95 -7.31
CA VAL A 65 10.13 4.08 -6.39
C VAL A 65 9.32 5.21 -6.97
N PHE A 66 8.43 5.75 -6.17
CA PHE A 66 7.59 6.86 -6.52
C PHE A 66 7.80 7.98 -5.51
N ASN A 67 7.90 9.22 -5.98
CA ASN A 67 7.77 10.38 -5.10
C ASN A 67 6.29 10.66 -4.76
N GLU A 68 6.03 11.56 -3.82
CA GLU A 68 4.66 11.92 -3.43
C GLU A 68 3.83 12.49 -4.60
N GLU A 69 4.48 13.15 -5.57
CA GLU A 69 3.82 13.74 -6.74
C GLU A 69 3.45 12.68 -7.79
N GLU A 70 4.23 11.60 -7.92
CA GLU A 70 4.05 10.50 -8.87
C GLU A 70 2.95 9.52 -8.42
N ARG A 71 2.72 9.38 -7.11
CA ARG A 71 1.75 8.41 -6.55
C ARG A 71 0.70 9.04 -5.63
N HIS A 72 0.10 10.14 -6.09
CA HIS A 72 -1.02 10.76 -5.40
C HIS A 72 -2.37 10.34 -6.00
N LYS A 73 -3.40 10.30 -5.14
CA LYS A 73 -4.77 10.09 -5.61
C LYS A 73 -5.26 11.35 -6.30
N LEU A 74 -5.32 11.34 -7.65
CA LEU A 74 -5.74 12.47 -8.49
C LEU A 74 -7.05 13.12 -8.03
N LYS A 75 -8.00 12.32 -7.54
CA LYS A 75 -9.27 12.79 -6.96
C LYS A 75 -9.38 12.36 -5.50
N PRO A 76 -9.03 13.21 -4.53
CA PRO A 76 -9.15 12.88 -3.12
C PRO A 76 -10.58 12.45 -2.76
N ARG A 77 -10.69 11.48 -1.85
CA ARG A 77 -11.99 11.08 -1.31
C ARG A 77 -12.56 12.20 -0.45
N ASP A 78 -13.85 12.45 -0.59
CA ASP A 78 -14.58 13.24 0.40
C ASP A 78 -14.66 12.50 1.75
N ASP A 79 -15.04 13.22 2.80
CA ASP A 79 -15.04 12.69 4.16
C ASP A 79 -16.11 11.62 4.39
N ASP A 80 -17.22 11.65 3.66
CA ASP A 80 -18.25 10.61 3.75
C ASP A 80 -17.76 9.30 3.13
N ALA A 81 -17.13 9.37 1.96
CA ALA A 81 -16.49 8.23 1.29
C ALA A 81 -15.39 7.62 2.17
N LYS A 82 -14.51 8.44 2.77
CA LYS A 82 -13.51 7.97 3.75
C LYS A 82 -14.17 7.27 4.94
N LYS A 83 -15.18 7.91 5.54
CA LYS A 83 -15.89 7.37 6.70
C LYS A 83 -16.55 6.03 6.40
N LYS A 84 -17.16 5.87 5.22
CA LYS A 84 -17.77 4.60 4.78
C LYS A 84 -16.74 3.47 4.69
N LEU A 85 -15.58 3.72 4.08
CA LEU A 85 -14.49 2.71 3.98
C LEU A 85 -13.95 2.35 5.37
N ILE A 86 -13.66 3.36 6.21
CA ILE A 86 -13.18 3.15 7.57
C ILE A 86 -14.20 2.36 8.41
N ASN A 87 -15.49 2.63 8.28
CA ASN A 87 -16.53 1.89 8.99
C ASN A 87 -16.64 0.43 8.55
N ARG A 88 -16.38 0.12 7.26
CA ARG A 88 -16.28 -1.28 6.79
C ARG A 88 -15.07 -1.96 7.41
N MET A 89 -13.93 -1.28 7.45
CA MET A 89 -12.70 -1.80 8.07
C MET A 89 -12.88 -2.07 9.56
N LYS A 90 -13.48 -1.14 10.32
CA LYS A 90 -13.81 -1.31 11.74
C LYS A 90 -14.71 -2.52 11.99
N ARG A 91 -15.68 -2.78 11.11
CA ARG A 91 -16.53 -3.98 11.21
C ARG A 91 -15.73 -5.27 11.02
N MET A 92 -14.84 -5.33 10.04
CA MET A 92 -13.98 -6.50 9.81
C MET A 92 -13.03 -6.75 10.98
N ILE A 93 -12.47 -5.69 11.58
CA ILE A 93 -11.67 -5.79 12.82
C ILE A 93 -12.51 -6.39 13.95
N GLY A 94 -13.76 -5.94 14.13
CA GLY A 94 -14.68 -6.52 15.10
C GLY A 94 -14.96 -8.01 14.86
N GLN A 95 -15.13 -8.42 13.60
CA GLN A 95 -15.31 -9.83 13.24
C GLN A 95 -14.06 -10.66 13.55
N LEU A 96 -12.86 -10.17 13.23
CA LEU A 96 -11.59 -10.82 13.54
C LEU A 96 -11.38 -10.98 15.05
N ASN A 97 -11.71 -9.95 15.84
CA ASN A 97 -11.67 -10.04 17.31
C ASN A 97 -12.66 -11.10 17.83
N GLY A 98 -13.85 -11.20 17.21
CA GLY A 98 -14.81 -12.25 17.53
C GLY A 98 -14.26 -13.65 17.23
N ILE A 99 -13.63 -13.84 16.08
CA ILE A 99 -12.97 -15.10 15.70
C ILE A 99 -11.86 -15.47 16.66
N MET A 100 -11.03 -14.51 17.07
CA MET A 100 -9.97 -14.72 18.06
C MET A 100 -10.56 -15.27 19.37
N LYS A 101 -11.65 -14.67 19.86
CA LYS A 101 -12.36 -15.18 21.04
C LYS A 101 -12.93 -16.59 20.83
N MET A 102 -13.47 -16.89 19.64
CA MET A 102 -13.94 -18.26 19.35
C MET A 102 -12.83 -19.30 19.45
N ILE A 103 -11.60 -18.93 19.08
CA ILE A 103 -10.42 -19.81 19.21
C ILE A 103 -10.01 -19.93 20.68
N GLU A 104 -9.97 -18.83 21.43
CA GLU A 104 -9.68 -18.82 22.87
C GLU A 104 -10.67 -19.67 23.67
N ASP A 105 -11.95 -19.64 23.27
CA ASP A 105 -13.05 -20.40 23.87
C ASP A 105 -13.12 -21.86 23.36
N ASP A 106 -12.14 -22.32 22.56
CA ASP A 106 -12.06 -23.66 21.95
C ASP A 106 -13.35 -24.09 21.22
N ARG A 107 -13.95 -23.15 20.47
CA ARG A 107 -15.18 -23.41 19.70
C ARG A 107 -14.93 -24.37 18.53
N TYR A 108 -16.01 -25.04 18.14
CA TYR A 108 -16.01 -25.98 17.03
C TYR A 108 -15.45 -25.37 15.75
N CYS A 109 -14.54 -26.11 15.10
CA CYS A 109 -13.75 -25.62 13.98
C CYS A 109 -14.61 -25.12 12.81
N ASP A 110 -15.73 -25.78 12.52
CA ASP A 110 -16.63 -25.38 11.41
C ASP A 110 -17.20 -23.97 11.63
N ASP A 111 -17.55 -23.62 12.88
CA ASP A 111 -18.06 -22.28 13.20
C ASP A 111 -16.98 -21.22 12.96
N VAL A 112 -15.74 -21.51 13.37
CA VAL A 112 -14.58 -20.62 13.16
C VAL A 112 -14.32 -20.43 11.67
N LEU A 113 -14.33 -21.51 10.89
CA LEU A 113 -14.12 -21.49 9.44
C LEU A 113 -15.22 -20.69 8.71
N ILE A 114 -16.48 -20.82 9.14
CA ILE A 114 -17.59 -20.03 8.60
C ILE A 114 -17.37 -18.54 8.85
N GLN A 115 -16.95 -18.15 10.06
CA GLN A 115 -16.67 -16.74 10.37
C GLN A 115 -15.47 -16.20 9.60
N LEU A 116 -14.39 -16.97 9.47
CA LEU A 116 -13.24 -16.61 8.63
C LEU A 116 -13.67 -16.38 7.17
N SER A 117 -14.51 -17.25 6.61
CA SER A 117 -15.06 -17.08 5.26
C SER A 117 -15.90 -15.78 5.12
N ALA A 118 -16.64 -15.40 6.16
CA ALA A 118 -17.40 -14.14 6.17
C ALA A 118 -16.48 -12.91 6.16
N VAL A 119 -15.35 -12.96 6.87
CA VAL A 119 -14.34 -11.89 6.85
C VAL A 119 -13.67 -11.80 5.49
N ASP A 120 -13.24 -12.93 4.91
CA ASP A 120 -12.64 -12.98 3.56
C ASP A 120 -13.55 -12.33 2.50
N LYS A 121 -14.85 -12.68 2.51
CA LYS A 121 -15.86 -12.06 1.63
C LYS A 121 -15.96 -10.54 1.85
N SER A 122 -15.88 -10.10 3.10
CA SER A 122 -15.94 -8.67 3.44
C SER A 122 -14.71 -7.90 2.94
N ILE A 123 -13.53 -8.51 3.04
CA ILE A 123 -12.27 -7.96 2.52
C ILE A 123 -12.34 -7.83 0.99
N LYS A 124 -12.72 -8.91 0.30
CA LYS A 124 -12.89 -8.91 -1.18
C LYS A 124 -13.89 -7.86 -1.63
N SER A 125 -15.02 -7.75 -0.93
CA SER A 125 -16.03 -6.73 -1.20
C SER A 125 -15.49 -5.31 -1.00
N LEU A 126 -14.66 -5.06 0.01
CA LEU A 126 -14.04 -3.75 0.22
C LEU A 126 -13.03 -3.42 -0.87
N ALA A 127 -12.16 -4.38 -1.20
CA ALA A 127 -11.18 -4.26 -2.27
C ALA A 127 -11.84 -3.91 -3.62
N ASN A 128 -12.92 -4.62 -3.98
CA ASN A 128 -13.67 -4.36 -5.20
C ASN A 128 -14.27 -2.95 -5.23
N SER A 129 -14.84 -2.45 -4.14
CA SER A 129 -15.35 -1.08 -4.09
C SER A 129 -14.25 -0.03 -4.26
N ILE A 130 -13.06 -0.27 -3.68
CA ILE A 130 -11.91 0.64 -3.84
C ILE A 130 -11.41 0.63 -5.28
N LEU A 131 -11.34 -0.56 -5.89
CA LEU A 131 -10.93 -0.73 -7.29
C LEU A 131 -11.90 -0.06 -8.25
N GLU A 132 -13.21 -0.27 -8.07
CA GLU A 132 -14.27 0.38 -8.86
C GLU A 132 -14.13 1.91 -8.80
N GLU A 133 -13.97 2.47 -7.60
CA GLU A 133 -13.75 3.91 -7.41
C GLU A 133 -12.46 4.37 -8.11
N HIS A 134 -11.38 3.61 -8.03
CA HIS A 134 -10.10 3.93 -8.66
C HIS A 134 -10.21 3.95 -10.20
N MET A 135 -10.90 2.95 -10.78
CA MET A 135 -11.18 2.86 -12.20
C MET A 135 -11.96 4.10 -12.69
N HIS A 136 -13.02 4.49 -11.98
CA HIS A 136 -13.85 5.63 -12.37
C HIS A 136 -13.26 7.01 -12.05
N SER A 137 -12.21 7.08 -11.24
CA SER A 137 -11.58 8.35 -10.84
C SER A 137 -10.20 8.53 -11.49
N CYS A 138 -9.19 7.86 -10.95
CA CYS A 138 -7.79 8.13 -11.29
C CYS A 138 -7.46 7.59 -12.68
N VAL A 139 -7.87 6.36 -13.00
CA VAL A 139 -7.57 5.74 -14.30
C VAL A 139 -8.22 6.51 -15.45
N VAL A 140 -9.51 6.81 -15.33
CA VAL A 140 -10.23 7.63 -16.35
C VAL A 140 -9.57 9.00 -16.53
N GLU A 141 -9.12 9.65 -15.46
CA GLU A 141 -8.45 10.94 -15.55
C GLU A 141 -7.07 10.83 -16.22
N SER A 142 -6.27 9.82 -15.85
CA SER A 142 -4.97 9.55 -16.46
C SER A 142 -5.08 9.30 -17.97
N ILE A 143 -6.06 8.49 -18.39
CA ILE A 143 -6.32 8.20 -19.80
C ILE A 143 -6.74 9.48 -20.55
N LYS A 144 -7.61 10.31 -19.95
CA LYS A 144 -8.00 11.60 -20.56
C LYS A 144 -6.82 12.56 -20.73
N ASN A 145 -5.82 12.46 -19.85
CA ASN A 145 -4.59 13.23 -19.92
C ASN A 145 -3.53 12.60 -20.84
N GLY A 146 -3.86 11.52 -21.57
CA GLY A 146 -2.98 10.85 -22.51
C GLY A 146 -1.96 9.90 -21.87
N ASN A 147 -2.10 9.58 -20.58
CA ASN A 147 -1.25 8.62 -19.90
C ASN A 147 -1.86 7.21 -19.95
N GLU A 148 -1.50 6.45 -20.99
CA GLU A 148 -1.95 5.07 -21.18
C GLU A 148 -1.27 4.06 -20.24
N GLU A 149 -0.13 4.42 -19.60
CA GLU A 149 0.57 3.55 -18.65
C GLU A 149 -0.31 3.19 -17.44
N ALA A 150 -1.34 3.99 -17.15
CA ALA A 150 -2.34 3.70 -16.14
C ALA A 150 -3.06 2.36 -16.37
N ILE A 151 -3.15 1.89 -17.61
CA ILE A 151 -3.73 0.57 -17.94
C ILE A 151 -2.78 -0.55 -17.50
N ASP A 152 -1.49 -0.42 -17.78
CA ASP A 152 -0.47 -1.39 -17.39
C ASP A 152 -0.38 -1.50 -15.86
N GLU A 153 -0.50 -0.38 -15.14
CA GLU A 153 -0.56 -0.37 -13.68
C GLU A 153 -1.74 -1.17 -13.14
N ILE A 154 -2.91 -1.07 -13.78
CA ILE A 154 -4.09 -1.86 -13.42
C ILE A 154 -3.88 -3.34 -13.73
N ILE A 155 -3.32 -3.67 -14.88
CA ILE A 155 -3.01 -5.06 -15.25
C ILE A 155 -2.08 -5.69 -14.20
N ASP A 156 -1.03 -4.96 -13.80
CA ASP A 156 -0.08 -5.43 -12.79
C ASP A 156 -0.71 -5.52 -11.39
N LEU A 157 -1.63 -4.62 -11.06
CA LEU A 157 -2.44 -4.71 -9.85
C LEU A 157 -3.26 -6.01 -9.86
N PHE A 158 -4.01 -6.28 -10.92
CA PHE A 158 -4.84 -7.48 -11.04
C PHE A 158 -4.04 -8.77 -10.91
N LYS A 159 -2.83 -8.86 -11.48
CA LYS A 159 -1.93 -10.02 -11.31
C LYS A 159 -1.57 -10.30 -9.85
N ARG A 160 -1.57 -9.28 -8.98
CA ARG A 160 -1.26 -9.41 -7.55
C ARG A 160 -2.49 -9.76 -6.69
N PHE A 161 -3.70 -9.49 -7.19
CA PHE A 161 -4.96 -9.70 -6.46
C PHE A 161 -5.58 -11.09 -6.66
N GLN A 162 -5.05 -11.91 -7.58
CA GLN A 162 -5.48 -13.29 -7.82
C GLN A 162 -4.73 -14.31 -6.95
#